data_AF-A0A2E3J876-F1
#
_entry.id   AF-A0A2E3J876-F1
#
_cell.length_a   1.000
_cell.length_b   1.000
_cell.length_c   1.000
_cell.angle_alpha   90.00
_cell.angle_beta   90.00
_cell.angle_gamma   90.00
#
_symmetry.space_group_name_H-M   'P 1'
#
loop_
_entity.id
_entity.type
_entity.pdbx_description
1 polymer ?
#
loop_
_entity_poly.entity_id
_entity_poly.type
_entity_poly.pdbx_seq_one_letter_code
_entity_poly.pdbx_strand_id
1 'polypeptide(L)' 'MNDRWVVREEFRSFVKFSTLNLLKDPFPDFGTGMCELDLILYRNAFIYHSRLAVNTVLGKMRDSLRRGGYLMTGHA' A
#
# COMPACT_ATOMS: atom_id res chain seq x y z
N MET A 1 5.85 -35.04 -4.33
CA MET A 1 6.53 -34.28 -3.27
C MET A 1 5.74 -33.00 -3.05
N ASN A 2 5.15 -32.82 -1.87
CA ASN A 2 4.34 -31.64 -1.54
C ASN A 2 5.15 -30.76 -0.59
N ASP A 3 6.08 -30.00 -1.14
CA ASP A 3 6.84 -29.03 -0.35
C ASP A 3 5.95 -27.81 -0.13
N ARG A 4 5.23 -27.80 0.99
CA ARG A 4 4.44 -26.65 1.44
C ARG A 4 5.18 -25.93 2.55
N TRP A 5 5.37 -24.63 2.33
CA TRP A 5 6.00 -23.74 3.31
C TRP A 5 4.96 -22.81 3.91
N VAL A 6 5.10 -22.51 5.19
CA VAL A 6 4.26 -21.56 5.92
C VAL A 6 5.17 -20.58 6.66
N VAL A 7 4.79 -19.30 6.62
CA VAL A 7 5.50 -18.24 7.36
C VAL A 7 5.32 -18.46 8.86
N ARG A 8 6.41 -18.35 9.65
CA ARG A 8 6.36 -18.47 11.11
C ARG A 8 5.46 -17.39 11.72
N GLU A 9 4.70 -17.76 12.75
CA GLU A 9 3.67 -16.91 13.35
C GLU A 9 4.22 -15.58 13.89
N GLU A 10 5.43 -15.60 14.45
CA GLU A 10 6.13 -14.39 14.90
C GLU A 10 6.24 -13.33 13.80
N PHE A 11 6.50 -13.72 12.55
CA PHE A 11 6.59 -12.79 11.43
C PHE A 11 5.23 -12.32 10.93
N ARG A 12 4.22 -13.20 11.00
CA ARG A 12 2.84 -12.87 10.61
C ARG A 12 2.25 -11.81 11.51
N SER A 13 2.63 -11.80 12.79
CA SER A 13 2.16 -10.81 13.77
C SER A 13 2.54 -9.36 13.44
N PHE A 14 3.59 -9.14 12.63
CA PHE A 14 4.00 -7.80 12.18
C PHE A 14 3.16 -7.26 11.01
N VAL A 15 2.30 -8.08 10.40
CA VAL A 15 1.56 -7.72 9.19
C VAL A 15 0.05 -7.72 9.47
N LYS A 16 -0.59 -6.58 9.22
CA LYS A 16 -2.05 -6.47 9.22
C LYS A 16 -2.54 -6.47 7.77
N PHE A 17 -3.48 -7.37 7.46
CA PHE A 17 -4.15 -7.39 6.17
C PHE A 17 -5.51 -6.71 6.27
N SER A 18 -5.78 -5.81 5.34
CA SER A 18 -7.09 -5.18 5.18
C SER A 18 -7.43 -5.05 3.70
N THR A 19 -8.72 -4.94 3.41
CA THR A 19 -9.21 -4.61 2.08
C THR A 19 -9.31 -3.10 1.93
N LEU A 20 -8.77 -2.56 0.84
CA LEU A 20 -8.84 -1.14 0.51
C LEU A 20 -9.02 -0.96 -1.00
N ASN A 21 -10.09 -0.27 -1.39
CA ASN A 21 -10.26 0.24 -2.73
C ASN A 21 -9.56 1.60 -2.86
N LEU A 22 -8.42 1.61 -3.55
CA LEU A 22 -7.58 2.81 -3.69
C LEU A 22 -8.30 4.02 -4.30
N LEU A 23 -9.35 3.80 -5.10
CA LEU A 23 -10.11 4.89 -5.72
C LEU A 23 -11.28 5.34 -4.84
N LYS A 24 -12.04 4.40 -4.28
CA LYS A 24 -13.32 4.70 -3.63
C LYS A 24 -13.21 4.97 -2.13
N ASP A 25 -12.33 4.26 -1.44
CA ASP A 25 -12.30 4.30 0.02
C ASP A 25 -11.52 5.52 0.52
N PRO A 26 -11.93 6.15 1.63
CA PRO A 26 -11.20 7.27 2.19
C PRO A 26 -9.81 6.84 2.70
N PHE A 27 -8.76 7.48 2.21
CA PHE A 27 -7.43 7.50 2.85
C PHE A 27 -6.68 8.77 2.39
N PRO A 28 -5.84 9.38 3.24
CA PRO A 28 -5.39 8.91 4.57
C PRO A 28 -6.51 8.83 5.61
N ASP A 29 -6.48 7.79 6.44
CA ASP A 29 -7.43 7.58 7.54
C ASP A 29 -6.68 7.14 8.81
N PHE A 30 -6.80 7.97 9.85
CA PHE A 30 -6.14 7.76 11.14
C PHE A 30 -6.70 6.53 11.87
N GLY A 31 -7.97 6.21 11.68
CA GLY A 31 -8.62 5.06 12.31
C GLY A 31 -8.12 3.72 11.76
N THR A 32 -7.65 3.70 10.52
CA THR A 32 -7.12 2.48 9.85
C THR A 32 -5.60 2.39 9.87
N GLY A 33 -4.92 3.39 10.43
CA GLY A 33 -3.45 3.45 10.48
C GLY A 33 -2.81 3.76 9.12
N MET A 34 -3.56 4.35 8.19
CA MET A 34 -3.08 4.76 6.86
C MET A 34 -2.63 6.23 6.81
N CYS A 35 -2.14 6.74 7.93
CA CYS A 35 -1.57 8.09 8.04
C CYS A 35 -0.14 8.02 8.56
N GLU A 36 0.67 9.03 8.25
CA GLU A 36 2.05 9.18 8.74
C GLU A 36 2.95 7.98 8.40
N LEU A 37 2.74 7.34 7.25
CA LEU A 37 3.51 6.18 6.83
C LEU A 37 4.94 6.57 6.44
N ASP A 38 5.92 5.77 6.89
CA ASP A 38 7.32 5.89 6.50
C ASP A 38 7.57 5.51 5.02
N LEU A 39 6.92 4.44 4.58
CA LEU A 39 7.16 3.80 3.30
C LEU A 39 5.86 3.20 2.75
N ILE A 40 5.53 3.55 1.52
CA ILE A 40 4.47 2.90 0.73
C ILE A 40 5.12 2.14 -0.42
N LEU A 41 4.81 0.84 -0.53
CA LEU A 41 5.21 0.01 -1.65
C LEU A 41 4.03 -0.12 -2.63
N TYR A 42 4.11 0.52 -3.79
CA TYR A 42 3.07 0.49 -4.82
C TYR A 42 3.66 -0.02 -6.15
N ARG A 43 3.80 -1.35 -6.22
CA ARG A 43 4.55 -2.07 -7.28
C ARG A 43 3.59 -2.69 -8.30
N ASN A 44 3.89 -2.58 -9.59
CA ASN A 44 3.21 -3.27 -10.70
C ASN A 44 1.68 -3.04 -10.82
N ALA A 45 1.13 -2.04 -10.14
CA ALA A 45 -0.31 -1.74 -10.13
C ALA A 45 -0.71 -0.62 -11.12
N PHE A 46 0.25 0.22 -11.53
CA PHE A 46 0.01 1.35 -12.43
C PHE A 46 -0.52 0.95 -13.80
N ILE A 47 -0.09 -0.21 -14.31
CA ILE A 47 -0.37 -0.67 -15.69
C ILE A 47 -1.85 -0.96 -15.95
N TYR A 48 -2.66 -1.11 -14.88
CA TYR A 48 -4.08 -1.44 -14.97
C TYR A 48 -5.00 -0.23 -14.84
N HIS A 49 -4.44 0.97 -14.63
CA HIS A 49 -5.23 2.16 -14.29
C HIS A 49 -5.07 3.28 -15.32
N SER A 50 -6.17 3.98 -15.58
CA SER A 50 -6.13 5.20 -16.37
C SER A 50 -5.27 6.27 -15.68
N ARG A 51 -4.76 7.23 -16.44
CA ARG A 51 -3.95 8.34 -15.90
C ARG A 51 -4.67 9.10 -14.78
N LEU A 52 -5.99 9.28 -14.92
CA LEU A 52 -6.82 9.93 -13.90
C LEU A 52 -6.86 9.10 -12.60
N ALA A 53 -7.09 7.79 -12.71
CA ALA A 53 -7.10 6.89 -11.57
C ALA A 53 -5.73 6.88 -10.85
N VAL A 54 -4.63 6.80 -11.61
CA VAL A 54 -3.27 6.87 -11.06
C VAL A 54 -3.05 8.18 -10.30
N ASN A 55 -3.41 9.32 -10.87
CA ASN A 55 -3.23 10.62 -10.21
C ASN A 55 -4.00 10.72 -8.88
N THR A 56 -5.24 10.23 -8.85
CA THR A 56 -6.05 10.19 -7.62
C THR A 56 -5.38 9.34 -6.55
N VAL A 57 -4.92 8.13 -6.90
CA VAL A 57 -4.27 7.22 -5.94
C VAL A 57 -2.94 7.80 -5.44
N LEU A 58 -2.13 8.36 -6.33
CA LEU A 58 -0.85 8.98 -5.96
C LEU A 58 -1.04 10.18 -5.02
N GLY A 59 -2.06 11.01 -5.25
CA GLY A 59 -2.39 12.11 -4.35
C GLY A 59 -2.70 11.61 -2.94
N LYS A 60 -3.54 10.59 -2.83
CA LYS A 60 -3.91 9.99 -1.53
C LYS A 60 -2.72 9.33 -0.84
N MET A 61 -1.84 8.66 -1.59
CA MET A 61 -0.59 8.08 -1.04
C MET A 61 0.36 9.15 -0.53
N ARG A 62 0.55 10.24 -1.29
CA ARG A 62 1.35 11.39 -0.84
C ARG A 62 0.84 11.93 0.49
N ASP A 63 -0.48 12.08 0.62
CA ASP A 63 -1.10 12.64 1.82
C ASP A 63 -1.05 11.65 3.01
N SER A 64 -0.83 10.37 2.74
CA SER A 64 -0.65 9.31 3.76
C SER A 64 0.78 9.14 4.22
N LEU A 65 1.76 9.69 3.49
CA LEU A 65 3.17 9.65 3.87
C LEU A 65 3.46 10.74 4.89
N ARG A 66 4.24 10.39 5.92
CA ARG A 66 4.84 11.42 6.77
C ARG A 66 5.85 12.25 5.98
N ARG A 67 6.23 13.40 6.54
CA ARG A 67 7.31 14.22 5.98
C ARG A 67 8.61 13.41 5.86
N GLY A 68 9.16 13.36 4.65
CA GLY A 68 10.37 12.59 4.34
C GLY A 68 10.14 11.09 4.14
N GLY A 69 8.89 10.62 4.15
CA GLY A 69 8.53 9.27 3.77
C GLY A 69 8.69 9.02 2.27
N TYR A 70 8.70 7.74 1.88
CA TYR A 70 8.98 7.31 0.51
C TYR A 70 7.82 6.53 -0.11
N LEU A 71 7.57 6.80 -1.39
CA LEU A 71 6.78 5.93 -2.25
C LEU A 71 7.72 5.15 -3.17
N MET A 72 7.70 3.82 -3.10
CA MET A 72 8.52 2.96 -3.95
C MET A 72 7.65 2.23 -4.99
N THR A 73 7.97 2.47 -6.26
CA THR A 73 7.25 1.89 -7.40
C THR A 73 8.02 0.71 -8.02
N GLY A 74 7.35 0.01 -8.95
CA GLY A 74 7.93 -1.11 -9.70
C GLY A 74 9.02 -0.70 -10.68
N HIS A 75 9.90 -1.64 -10.99
CA HIS A 75 10.68 -1.55 -12.23
C HIS A 75 9.73 -1.78 -13.42
N ALA A 76 10.00 -1.13 -14.55
CA ALA A 76 9.18 -1.19 -15.76
C ALA A 76 9.69 -2.28 -16.71
#